data_AF-A0A832R7R3-F1
#
_entry.id   AF-A0A832R7R3-F1
#
_cell.length_a   1.000
_cell.length_b   1.000
_cell.length_c   1.000
_cell.angle_alpha   90.00
_cell.angle_beta   90.00
_cell.angle_gamma   90.00
#
_symmetry.space_group_name_H-M   'P 1'
#
loop_
_entity.id
_entity.type
_entity.pdbx_description
1 polymer ?
#
loop_
_entity_poly.entity_id
_entity_poly.type
_entity_poly.pdbx_seq_one_letter_code
_entity_poly.pdbx_strand_id
1 'polypeptide(L)'
;MRGKSGRSTSGFTLIEVMVALLVLGIALPALMAQIISQLDASAHLRDRTLASWVAKDQLQRLRLQLPADVAAYSVEGEALQGERLLAGRTWFWRMEQKATAMPGMVQHTVSVGLEGDTALVSLSSWLASDVPQHLSARETSQ
;
A
#
# COMPACT_ATOMS: atom_id res chain seq x y z
N MET A 1 -12.56 54.88 -57.25
CA MET A 1 -12.00 53.53 -56.96
C MET A 1 -11.44 53.52 -55.54
N ARG A 2 -11.95 52.60 -54.73
CA ARG A 2 -11.43 52.06 -53.45
C ARG A 2 -10.91 53.03 -52.38
N GLY A 3 -11.75 53.27 -51.36
CA GLY A 3 -11.33 53.77 -50.05
C GLY A 3 -10.43 52.75 -49.32
N LYS A 4 -9.35 53.24 -48.73
CA LYS A 4 -8.47 52.46 -47.86
C LYS A 4 -9.12 52.33 -46.49
N SER A 5 -9.53 51.13 -46.10
CA SER A 5 -9.89 50.81 -44.72
C SER A 5 -8.60 50.73 -43.90
N GLY A 6 -8.39 51.73 -43.03
CA GLY A 6 -7.33 51.68 -42.03
C GLY A 6 -7.61 50.56 -41.04
N ARG A 7 -6.62 49.68 -40.81
CA ARG A 7 -6.68 48.68 -39.74
C ARG A 7 -6.66 49.41 -38.40
N SER A 8 -7.69 49.26 -37.58
CA SER A 8 -7.69 49.75 -36.20
C SER A 8 -6.82 48.82 -35.36
N THR A 9 -5.66 49.31 -34.95
CA THR A 9 -4.86 48.67 -33.91
C THR A 9 -5.55 48.94 -32.57
N SER A 10 -6.31 47.98 -32.03
CA SER A 10 -6.89 48.15 -30.69
C SER A 10 -5.86 47.76 -29.64
N GLY A 11 -5.60 48.67 -28.70
CA GLY A 11 -4.82 48.38 -27.49
C GLY A 11 -5.66 47.65 -26.44
N PHE A 12 -5.01 46.92 -25.54
CA PHE A 12 -5.66 46.32 -24.38
C PHE A 12 -6.07 47.41 -23.38
N THR A 13 -7.24 47.24 -22.76
CA THR A 13 -7.70 48.14 -21.70
C THR A 13 -7.06 47.77 -20.37
N LEU A 14 -6.90 48.74 -19.47
CA LEU A 14 -6.38 48.50 -18.11
C LEU A 14 -7.25 47.47 -17.37
N ILE A 15 -8.57 47.55 -17.51
CA ILE A 15 -9.52 46.66 -16.82
C ILE A 15 -9.39 45.21 -17.28
N GLU A 16 -9.07 44.97 -18.55
CA GLU A 16 -8.88 43.62 -19.08
C GLU A 16 -7.66 42.93 -18.48
N VAL A 17 -6.55 43.65 -18.35
CA VAL A 17 -5.34 43.14 -17.68
C VAL A 17 -5.60 42.90 -16.20
N MET A 18 -6.33 43.80 -15.52
CA MET A 18 -6.70 43.61 -14.11
C MET A 18 -7.57 42.36 -13.92
N VAL A 19 -8.58 42.15 -14.77
CA VAL A 19 -9.45 40.98 -14.72
C VAL A 19 -8.67 39.72 -15.06
N ALA A 20 -7.79 39.76 -16.07
CA ALA A 20 -6.94 38.62 -16.42
C ALA A 20 -6.03 38.21 -15.25
N LEU A 21 -5.41 39.19 -14.58
CA LEU A 21 -4.59 38.94 -13.39
C LEU A 21 -5.41 38.45 -12.21
N LEU A 22 -6.63 38.95 -12.02
CA LEU A 22 -7.55 38.46 -10.99
C LEU A 22 -7.90 36.98 -11.21
N VAL A 23 -8.31 36.63 -12.44
CA VAL A 23 -8.65 35.25 -12.82
C VAL A 23 -7.42 34.36 -12.70
N LEU A 24 -6.25 34.83 -13.13
CA LEU A 24 -5.01 34.08 -13.01
C LEU A 24 -4.61 33.87 -11.55
N GLY A 25 -4.78 34.89 -10.71
CA GLY A 25 -4.48 34.88 -9.28
C GLY A 25 -5.30 33.84 -8.51
N ILE A 26 -6.52 33.54 -8.95
CA ILE A 26 -7.34 32.46 -8.36
C ILE A 26 -7.10 31.10 -9.03
N ALA A 27 -6.82 31.06 -10.34
CA ALA A 27 -6.70 29.82 -11.09
C ALA A 27 -5.38 29.09 -10.79
N LEU A 28 -4.25 29.82 -10.71
CA LEU A 28 -2.94 29.18 -10.51
C LEU A 28 -2.83 28.43 -9.17
N PRO A 29 -3.23 29.00 -8.01
CA PRO A 29 -3.17 28.26 -6.75
C PRO A 29 -4.04 27.00 -6.77
N ALA A 30 -5.23 27.06 -7.39
CA ALA A 30 -6.11 25.92 -7.53
C ALA A 30 -5.48 24.81 -8.39
N LEU A 31 -4.84 25.17 -9.51
CA LEU A 31 -4.12 24.23 -10.36
C LEU A 31 -2.90 23.63 -9.65
N MET A 32 -2.15 24.43 -8.89
CA MET A 32 -1.02 23.94 -8.10
C MET A 32 -1.47 22.93 -7.05
N ALA A 33 -2.54 23.22 -6.32
CA ALA A 33 -3.11 22.28 -5.35
C ALA A 33 -3.55 20.97 -6.02
N GLN A 34 -4.12 21.04 -7.22
CA GLN A 34 -4.50 19.86 -8.00
C GLN A 34 -3.30 19.01 -8.44
N ILE A 35 -2.18 19.64 -8.80
CA ILE A 35 -0.95 18.91 -9.16
C ILE A 35 -0.37 18.22 -7.93
N ILE A 36 -0.31 18.91 -6.79
CA ILE A 36 0.19 18.35 -5.53
C ILE A 36 -0.65 17.12 -5.13
N SER A 37 -1.98 17.23 -5.16
CA SER A 37 -2.86 16.11 -4.82
C SER A 37 -2.68 14.91 -5.76
N GLN A 38 -2.42 15.16 -7.05
CA GLN A 38 -2.13 14.11 -8.02
C GLN A 38 -0.80 13.41 -7.74
N LEU A 39 0.24 14.15 -7.33
CA LEU A 39 1.52 13.58 -6.93
C LEU A 39 1.38 12.70 -5.68
N ASP A 40 0.64 13.16 -4.68
CA ASP A 40 0.37 12.39 -3.47
C ASP A 40 -0.39 11.10 -3.77
N ALA A 41 -1.42 11.17 -4.62
CA ALA A 41 -2.15 9.99 -5.08
C ALA A 41 -1.24 8.98 -5.78
N SER A 42 -0.33 9.46 -6.65
CA SER A 42 0.64 8.60 -7.34
C SER A 42 1.63 7.97 -6.36
N ALA A 43 2.11 8.72 -5.35
CA ALA A 43 3.01 8.20 -4.33
C ALA A 43 2.32 7.11 -3.50
N HIS A 44 1.06 7.32 -3.12
CA HIS A 44 0.28 6.35 -2.38
C HIS A 44 0.09 5.03 -3.14
N LEU A 45 -0.23 5.09 -4.45
CA LEU A 45 -0.37 3.89 -5.29
C LEU A 45 0.96 3.12 -5.43
N ARG A 46 2.07 3.85 -5.58
CA ARG A 46 3.42 3.25 -5.60
C ARG A 46 3.70 2.52 -4.29
N ASP A 47 3.40 3.15 -3.16
CA ASP A 47 3.66 2.60 -1.84
C ASP A 47 2.83 1.33 -1.58
N ARG A 48 1.56 1.29 -2.00
CA ARG A 48 0.75 0.05 -1.94
C ARG A 48 1.32 -1.06 -2.81
N THR A 49 1.86 -0.73 -3.98
CA THR A 49 2.48 -1.72 -4.87
C THR A 49 3.73 -2.33 -4.25
N LEU A 50 4.60 -1.48 -3.68
CA LEU A 50 5.82 -1.92 -2.99
C LEU A 50 5.49 -2.75 -1.74
N ALA A 51 4.54 -2.29 -0.91
CA ALA A 51 4.06 -3.04 0.25
C ALA A 51 3.50 -4.42 -0.16
N SER A 52 2.76 -4.49 -1.29
CA SER A 52 2.26 -5.76 -1.82
C SER A 52 3.39 -6.71 -2.23
N TRP A 53 4.47 -6.22 -2.84
CA TRP A 53 5.64 -7.05 -3.14
C TRP A 53 6.34 -7.57 -1.89
N VAL A 54 6.47 -6.73 -0.86
CA VAL A 54 6.99 -7.17 0.45
C VAL A 54 6.10 -8.27 1.03
N ALA A 55 4.78 -8.07 1.05
CA ALA A 55 3.83 -9.03 1.58
C ALA A 55 3.86 -10.37 0.83
N LYS A 56 3.86 -10.32 -0.51
CA LYS A 56 3.92 -11.53 -1.36
C LYS A 56 5.18 -12.33 -1.10
N ASP A 57 6.33 -11.68 -1.01
CA ASP A 57 7.57 -12.41 -0.86
C ASP A 57 7.78 -12.94 0.58
N GLN A 58 7.19 -12.30 1.61
CA GLN A 58 7.06 -12.94 2.93
C GLN A 58 6.13 -14.16 2.89
N LEU A 59 5.00 -14.05 2.20
CA LEU A 59 4.09 -15.18 2.04
C LEU A 59 4.71 -16.33 1.23
N GLN A 60 5.53 -16.03 0.23
CA GLN A 60 6.27 -17.05 -0.52
C GLN A 60 7.34 -17.71 0.34
N ARG A 61 8.07 -16.95 1.18
CA ARG A 61 9.00 -17.54 2.16
C ARG A 61 8.31 -18.53 3.08
N LEU A 62 7.12 -18.20 3.57
CA LEU A 62 6.31 -19.13 4.37
C LEU A 62 6.04 -20.44 3.61
N ARG A 63 5.63 -20.35 2.34
CA ARG A 63 5.35 -21.52 1.51
C ARG A 63 6.59 -22.35 1.18
N LEU A 64 7.75 -21.72 1.01
CA LEU A 64 9.01 -22.39 0.68
C LEU A 64 9.68 -23.02 1.91
N GLN A 65 9.43 -22.49 3.11
CA GLN A 65 9.93 -23.05 4.38
C GLN A 65 9.08 -24.23 4.91
N LEU A 66 8.01 -24.63 4.21
CA LEU A 66 7.37 -25.94 4.42
C LEU A 66 8.19 -26.98 3.65
N PRO A 67 9.12 -27.66 4.33
CA PRO A 67 8.75 -28.73 5.26
C PRO A 67 9.44 -28.62 6.64
N ALA A 68 8.72 -28.97 7.70
CA ALA A 68 9.17 -29.10 9.11
C ALA A 68 9.46 -27.84 9.94
N ASP A 69 9.98 -26.74 9.38
CA ASP A 69 10.53 -25.66 10.22
C ASP A 69 9.51 -24.59 10.64
N VAL A 70 8.46 -24.37 9.85
CA VAL A 70 7.43 -23.35 10.17
C VAL A 70 6.63 -23.72 11.43
N ALA A 71 6.45 -25.02 11.69
CA ALA A 71 5.87 -25.51 12.94
C ALA A 71 6.73 -25.16 14.17
N ALA A 72 8.05 -24.99 13.99
CA ALA A 72 8.98 -24.60 15.05
C ALA A 72 8.99 -23.07 15.31
N TYR A 73 8.56 -22.25 14.34
CA TYR A 73 8.41 -20.80 14.49
C TYR A 73 7.00 -20.35 14.88
N SER A 74 6.03 -21.26 14.86
CA SER A 74 4.66 -21.03 15.31
C SER A 74 4.45 -21.63 16.69
N VAL A 75 4.95 -20.97 17.73
CA VAL A 75 4.32 -21.09 19.04
C VAL A 75 2.94 -20.45 18.88
N GLU A 76 1.90 -21.25 19.10
CA GLU A 76 0.50 -20.89 18.92
C GLU A 76 0.18 -19.57 19.63
N GLY A 77 0.08 -18.47 18.87
CA GLY A 77 -0.28 -17.13 19.40
C GLY A 77 0.75 -16.01 19.22
N GLU A 78 2.02 -16.28 18.87
CA GLU A 78 2.98 -15.19 18.62
C GLU A 78 2.94 -14.71 17.16
N ALA A 79 2.63 -13.43 16.97
CA ALA A 79 2.68 -12.78 15.67
C ALA A 79 4.14 -12.58 15.25
N LEU A 80 4.56 -13.23 14.15
CA LEU A 80 5.89 -13.01 13.58
C LEU A 80 5.95 -11.60 12.99
N GLN A 81 7.01 -10.87 13.26
CA GLN A 81 7.17 -9.50 12.75
C GLN A 81 8.62 -9.23 12.36
N GLY A 82 8.83 -8.26 11.49
CA GLY A 82 10.15 -7.83 11.13
C GLY A 82 10.16 -6.69 10.14
N GLU A 83 11.36 -6.38 9.68
CA GLU A 83 11.63 -5.29 8.76
C GLU A 83 12.09 -5.82 7.41
N ARG A 84 11.89 -5.00 6.39
CA ARG A 84 12.40 -5.29 5.05
C ARG A 84 12.72 -4.03 4.26
N LEU A 85 13.95 -3.96 3.74
CA LEU A 85 14.35 -2.93 2.79
C LEU A 85 13.84 -3.25 1.38
N LEU A 86 13.10 -2.32 0.77
CA LEU A 86 12.68 -2.38 -0.63
C LEU A 86 12.59 -0.96 -1.20
N ALA A 87 13.18 -0.75 -2.39
CA ALA A 87 13.20 0.55 -3.06
C ALA A 87 13.78 1.69 -2.19
N GLY A 88 14.80 1.39 -1.38
CA GLY A 88 15.44 2.37 -0.48
C GLY A 88 14.62 2.75 0.75
N ARG A 89 13.52 2.03 1.02
CA ARG A 89 12.65 2.26 2.18
C ARG A 89 12.51 0.99 3.02
N THR A 90 12.51 1.15 4.34
CA THR A 90 12.23 0.07 5.29
C THR A 90 10.71 -0.10 5.46
N TRP A 91 10.26 -1.34 5.31
CA TRP A 91 8.87 -1.76 5.45
C TRP A 91 8.74 -2.68 6.64
N PHE A 92 7.72 -2.46 7.46
CA PHE A 92 7.44 -3.25 8.64
C PHE A 92 6.33 -4.24 8.29
N TRP A 93 6.60 -5.51 8.52
CA TRP A 93 5.63 -6.58 8.26
C TRP A 93 5.31 -7.33 9.54
N ARG A 94 4.06 -7.74 9.66
CA ARG A 94 3.56 -8.60 10.72
C ARG A 94 2.75 -9.72 10.11
N MET A 95 2.93 -10.93 10.61
CA MET A 95 2.21 -12.12 10.22
C MET A 95 1.45 -12.68 11.41
N GLU A 96 0.16 -12.88 11.22
CA GLU A 96 -0.74 -13.46 12.20
C GLU A 96 -1.27 -14.80 11.68
N GLN A 97 -1.38 -15.78 12.57
CA GLN A 97 -1.95 -17.08 12.27
C GLN A 97 -3.30 -17.20 12.96
N LYS A 98 -4.32 -17.65 12.23
CA LYS A 98 -5.64 -17.90 12.77
C LYS A 98 -6.07 -19.32 12.43
N ALA A 99 -6.38 -20.09 13.46
CA ALA A 99 -7.01 -21.40 13.30
C ALA A 99 -8.34 -21.24 12.55
N THR A 100 -8.60 -22.13 11.60
CA THR A 100 -9.86 -22.12 10.85
C THR A 100 -10.81 -23.18 11.41
N ALA A 101 -12.10 -23.08 11.06
CA ALA A 101 -13.09 -24.07 11.44
C ALA A 101 -12.85 -25.46 10.79
N MET A 102 -12.00 -25.54 9.77
CA MET A 102 -11.62 -26.79 9.13
C MET A 102 -10.37 -27.37 9.81
N PRO A 103 -10.45 -28.59 10.39
CA PRO A 103 -9.29 -29.24 10.98
C PRO A 103 -8.16 -29.42 9.96
N GLY A 104 -6.94 -29.09 10.35
CA GLY A 104 -5.77 -29.16 9.46
C GLY A 104 -5.64 -27.97 8.50
N MET A 105 -6.39 -26.88 8.68
CA MET A 105 -6.25 -25.65 7.88
C MET A 105 -6.00 -24.43 8.76
N VAL A 106 -4.95 -23.68 8.45
CA VAL A 106 -4.56 -22.45 9.14
C VAL A 106 -4.58 -21.29 8.15
N GLN A 107 -5.14 -20.15 8.56
CA GLN A 107 -5.07 -18.91 7.81
C GLN A 107 -3.86 -18.09 8.30
N HIS A 108 -2.97 -17.75 7.38
CA HIS A 108 -1.87 -16.83 7.63
C HIS A 108 -2.19 -15.48 6.97
N THR A 109 -2.13 -14.41 7.75
CA THR A 109 -2.37 -13.04 7.28
C THR A 109 -1.09 -12.23 7.44
N VAL A 110 -0.55 -11.71 6.33
CA VAL A 110 0.64 -10.85 6.32
C VAL A 110 0.21 -9.40 6.07
N SER A 111 0.44 -8.54 7.05
CA SER A 111 0.17 -7.11 7.00
C SER A 111 1.48 -6.34 6.87
N VAL A 112 1.52 -5.36 5.96
CA VAL A 112 2.71 -4.55 5.67
C VAL A 112 2.36 -3.07 5.69
N GLY A 113 3.18 -2.28 6.37
CA GLY A 113 3.05 -0.84 6.49
C GLY A 113 4.38 -0.15 6.75
N LEU A 114 4.29 1.14 7.04
CA LEU A 114 5.40 1.95 7.53
C LEU A 114 5.42 1.91 9.06
N GLU A 115 6.54 2.32 9.66
CA GLU A 115 6.70 2.33 11.12
C GLU A 115 5.60 3.16 11.78
N GLY A 116 4.90 2.58 12.76
CA GLY A 116 3.84 3.28 13.50
C GLY A 116 2.58 3.59 12.69
N ASP A 117 2.49 3.19 11.42
CA ASP A 117 1.33 3.42 10.56
C ASP A 117 0.41 2.18 10.52
N THR A 118 -0.84 2.42 10.17
CA THR A 118 -1.79 1.39 9.75
C THR A 118 -1.24 0.60 8.55
N ALA A 119 -1.55 -0.70 8.49
CA ALA A 119 -1.08 -1.54 7.40
C ALA A 119 -1.63 -1.05 6.05
N LEU A 120 -0.74 -0.70 5.12
CA LEU A 120 -1.08 -0.23 3.77
C LEU A 120 -1.65 -1.36 2.90
N VAL A 121 -1.18 -2.59 3.13
CA VAL A 121 -1.63 -3.80 2.45
C VAL A 121 -1.66 -4.96 3.45
N SER A 122 -2.69 -5.81 3.35
CA SER A 122 -2.76 -7.09 4.06
C SER A 122 -3.11 -8.20 3.06
N LEU A 123 -2.41 -9.33 3.12
CA LEU A 123 -2.61 -10.49 2.26
C LEU A 123 -2.85 -11.74 3.13
N SER A 124 -3.91 -12.47 2.83
CA SER A 124 -4.26 -13.72 3.51
C SER A 124 -3.99 -14.93 2.62
N SER A 125 -3.50 -16.02 3.21
CA SER A 125 -3.34 -17.31 2.58
C SER A 125 -3.81 -18.41 3.51
N TRP A 126 -4.44 -19.43 2.95
CA TRP A 126 -4.79 -20.65 3.66
C TRP A 126 -3.77 -21.72 3.31
N LEU A 127 -3.21 -22.37 4.33
CA LEU A 127 -2.28 -23.48 4.17
C LEU A 127 -2.80 -24.68 4.97
N ALA A 128 -2.65 -25.87 4.41
CA ALA A 128 -2.88 -27.10 5.17
C ALA A 128 -1.76 -27.25 6.20
N SER A 129 -2.11 -27.40 7.47
CA SER A 129 -1.15 -27.79 8.50
C SER A 129 -0.96 -29.31 8.41
N ASP A 130 0.21 -29.75 7.95
CA ASP A 130 0.59 -31.17 7.96
C ASP A 130 0.95 -31.66 9.38
N VAL A 131 0.40 -31.02 10.42
CA VAL A 131 0.59 -31.44 11.81
C VAL A 131 -0.25 -32.71 11.99
N PRO A 132 0.37 -33.88 12.20
CA PRO A 132 -0.37 -35.11 12.40
C PRO A 132 -1.24 -34.97 13.65
N GLN A 133 -2.55 -35.10 13.51
CA GLN A 133 -3.54 -34.93 14.59
C GLN A 133 -3.34 -35.88 15.79
N HIS A 134 -2.44 -36.87 15.70
CA HIS A 134 -2.16 -37.82 16.78
C HIS A 134 -1.28 -37.26 17.91
N LEU A 135 -0.68 -36.06 17.74
CA LEU A 135 0.17 -35.45 18.78
C LEU A 135 -0.61 -34.61 19.80
N SER A 136 -1.83 -34.15 19.48
CA SER A 136 -2.67 -33.39 20.43
C SER A 136 -3.38 -34.26 21.48
N ALA A 137 -3.25 -35.59 21.42
CA ALA A 137 -3.96 -36.52 22.30
C ALA A 137 -3.14 -37.01 23.51
N ARG A 138 -1.91 -36.53 23.72
CA ARG A 138 -1.02 -37.04 24.79
C ARG A 138 -0.85 -36.16 26.02
N GLU A 139 -1.44 -34.96 26.08
CA GLU A 139 -1.24 -34.05 27.23
C GLU A 139 -2.48 -33.84 28.13
N THR A 140 -3.53 -34.65 27.97
CA THR A 140 -4.66 -34.67 28.92
C THR A 140 -4.74 -36.01 29.65
N SER A 141 -3.64 -36.42 30.28
CA SER A 141 -3.72 -37.40 31.37
C SER A 141 -2.43 -37.39 32.21
N GLN A 142 -2.30 -36.41 33.10
CA GLN A 142 -1.71 -36.64 34.42
C GLN A 142 -2.23 -35.64 35.45
#